data_AF-T1ABI2-F1
#
_entry.id   AF-T1ABI2-F1
#
_cell.length_a   1.000
_cell.length_b   1.000
_cell.length_c   1.000
_cell.angle_alpha   90.00
_cell.angle_beta   90.00
_cell.angle_gamma   90.00
#
_symmetry.space_group_name_H-M   'P 1'
#
loop_
_entity.id
_entity.type
_entity.pdbx_description
1 polymer ?
#
loop_
_entity_poly.entity_id
_entity_poly.type
_entity_poly.pdbx_seq_one_letter_code
_entity_poly.pdbx_strand_id
1 'polypeptide(L)'
;ELERRRLRALGLLKSGLMPVEVARRVGVDRRSVRRWKAAARDGGDQAVRARPTPGRPTKLSLKDRRRLVAVLVKGAQAAGFPTDLWTCPRVAQVIARRFQVHYHVAHVGRLLYALGFSPQKPARRAIERDEEAIRRWIQVEWPRVKKTPRVVARRSSSATKRAS
;
A
#
# COMPACT_ATOMS: atom_id res chain seq x y z
N GLU A 1 5.53 -12.30 -27.40
CA GLU A 1 6.25 -12.33 -28.70
C GLU A 1 7.26 -13.46 -28.83
N LEU A 2 8.24 -13.57 -27.92
CA LEU A 2 9.31 -14.57 -28.00
C LEU A 2 8.82 -16.03 -28.02
N GLU A 3 7.75 -16.35 -27.31
CA GLU A 3 7.13 -17.68 -27.32
C GLU A 3 6.59 -18.09 -28.69
N ARG A 4 5.91 -17.18 -29.40
CA ARG A 4 5.46 -17.43 -30.78
C ARG A 4 6.65 -17.73 -31.71
N ARG A 5 7.75 -16.97 -31.56
CA ARG A 5 8.99 -17.21 -32.33
C ARG A 5 9.57 -18.60 -32.06
N ARG A 6 9.58 -19.04 -30.79
CA ARG A 6 10.03 -20.38 -30.38
C ARG A 6 9.20 -21.48 -31.02
N LEU A 7 7.87 -21.39 -30.94
CA LEU A 7 6.96 -22.38 -31.53
C LEU A 7 7.08 -22.43 -33.06
N ARG A 8 7.18 -21.28 -33.72
CA ARG A 8 7.43 -21.20 -35.17
C ARG A 8 8.76 -21.86 -35.55
N ALA A 9 9.82 -21.64 -34.77
CA ALA A 9 11.12 -22.27 -35.00
C ALA A 9 11.05 -23.79 -34.86
N LEU A 10 10.32 -24.33 -33.88
CA LEU A 10 10.12 -25.78 -33.73
C LEU A 10 9.34 -26.37 -34.91
N GLY A 11 8.30 -25.69 -35.39
CA GLY A 11 7.55 -26.12 -36.57
C GLY A 11 8.44 -26.25 -37.80
N LEU A 12 9.30 -25.26 -38.06
CA LEU A 12 10.26 -25.29 -39.17
C LEU A 12 11.33 -26.39 -39.00
N LEU A 13 11.75 -26.67 -37.76
CA LEU A 13 12.67 -27.79 -37.48
C LEU A 13 12.00 -29.15 -37.72
N LYS A 14 10.71 -29.29 -37.41
CA LYS A 14 9.92 -30.52 -37.66
C LYS A 14 9.70 -30.77 -39.15
N SER A 15 9.61 -29.71 -39.96
CA SER A 15 9.56 -29.83 -41.43
C SER A 15 10.94 -30.06 -42.08
N GLY A 16 11.97 -30.39 -41.29
CA GLY A 16 13.28 -30.81 -41.80
C GLY A 16 14.30 -29.70 -42.06
N LEU A 17 13.98 -28.42 -41.78
CA LEU A 17 14.92 -27.32 -42.04
C LEU A 17 16.11 -27.33 -41.09
N MET A 18 17.24 -26.82 -41.60
CA MET A 18 18.46 -26.71 -40.82
C MET A 18 18.36 -25.56 -39.81
N PRO A 19 18.92 -25.70 -38.58
CA PRO A 19 18.85 -24.66 -37.54
C PRO A 19 19.33 -23.26 -37.98
N VAL A 20 20.27 -23.19 -38.94
CA VAL A 20 20.78 -21.94 -39.49
C VAL A 20 19.72 -21.24 -40.35
N GLU A 21 18.96 -21.98 -41.14
CA GLU A 21 17.89 -21.44 -41.99
C GLU A 21 16.69 -20.99 -41.14
N VAL A 22 16.35 -21.80 -40.12
CA VAL A 22 15.31 -21.47 -39.15
C VAL A 22 15.65 -20.18 -38.41
N ALA A 23 16.91 -20.02 -37.99
CA ALA A 23 17.41 -18.81 -37.32
C ALA A 23 17.19 -17.55 -38.18
N ARG A 24 17.53 -17.62 -39.48
CA ARG A 24 17.29 -16.52 -40.43
C ARG A 24 15.81 -16.19 -40.59
N ARG A 25 14.94 -17.21 -40.76
CA ARG A 25 13.48 -17.01 -40.95
C ARG A 25 12.75 -16.47 -39.72
N VAL A 26 13.27 -16.74 -38.52
CA VAL A 26 12.66 -16.35 -37.24
C VAL A 26 13.34 -15.11 -36.63
N GLY A 27 14.45 -14.65 -37.20
CA GLY A 27 15.17 -13.44 -36.77
C GLY A 27 15.84 -13.61 -35.41
N VAL A 28 16.51 -14.75 -35.20
CA VAL A 28 17.22 -15.05 -33.95
C VAL A 28 18.59 -15.68 -34.24
N ASP A 29 19.48 -15.71 -33.25
CA ASP A 29 20.76 -16.39 -33.39
C ASP A 29 20.61 -17.93 -33.48
N ARG A 30 21.47 -18.57 -34.28
CA ARG A 30 21.48 -20.04 -34.48
C ARG A 30 21.65 -20.83 -33.18
N ARG A 31 22.38 -20.30 -32.18
CA ARG A 31 22.54 -20.95 -30.87
C ARG A 31 21.22 -21.00 -30.11
N SER A 32 20.37 -19.99 -30.26
CA SER A 32 19.02 -19.99 -29.66
C SER A 32 18.15 -21.11 -30.24
N VAL A 33 18.16 -21.27 -31.57
CA VAL A 33 17.42 -22.35 -32.24
C VAL A 33 17.94 -23.74 -31.82
N ARG A 34 19.26 -23.92 -31.72
CA ARG A 34 19.85 -25.17 -31.22
C ARG A 34 19.43 -25.47 -29.78
N ARG A 35 19.42 -24.46 -28.91
CA ARG A 35 18.97 -24.60 -27.52
C ARG A 35 17.50 -24.99 -27.43
N TRP A 36 16.64 -24.39 -28.26
CA TRP A 36 15.22 -24.75 -28.34
C TRP A 36 15.00 -26.16 -28.86
N LYS A 37 15.75 -26.57 -29.90
CA LYS A 37 15.73 -27.94 -30.43
C LYS A 37 16.13 -28.96 -29.37
N ALA A 38 17.18 -28.67 -28.60
CA ALA A 38 17.62 -29.53 -27.50
C ALA A 38 16.54 -29.63 -26.41
N ALA A 39 16.02 -28.50 -25.93
CA ALA A 39 14.95 -28.48 -24.93
C ALA A 39 13.69 -29.23 -25.39
N ALA A 40 13.33 -29.12 -26.68
CA ALA A 40 12.18 -29.82 -27.25
C ALA A 40 12.40 -31.32 -27.44
N ARG A 41 13.65 -31.79 -27.53
CA ARG A 41 13.95 -33.23 -27.59
C ARG A 41 13.56 -33.93 -26.29
N ASP A 42 13.81 -33.28 -25.16
CA ASP A 42 13.62 -33.88 -23.84
C ASP A 42 12.22 -33.61 -23.26
N GLY A 43 11.60 -32.47 -23.60
CA GLY A 43 10.32 -32.04 -23.02
C GLY A 43 9.27 -31.54 -24.01
N GLY A 44 9.45 -31.81 -25.30
CA GLY A 44 8.52 -31.42 -26.36
C GLY A 44 8.32 -29.91 -26.50
N ASP A 45 7.25 -29.51 -27.18
CA ASP A 45 6.95 -28.09 -27.43
C ASP A 45 6.72 -27.29 -26.13
N GLN A 46 6.31 -27.97 -25.04
CA GLN A 46 6.10 -27.39 -23.72
C GLN A 46 7.39 -26.91 -23.05
N ALA A 47 8.54 -27.52 -23.36
CA ALA A 47 9.84 -27.13 -22.81
C ALA A 47 10.30 -25.75 -23.30
N VAL A 48 9.75 -25.29 -24.43
CA VAL A 48 10.17 -24.06 -25.09
C VAL A 48 9.17 -22.92 -24.87
N ARG A 49 7.96 -23.24 -24.36
CA ARG A 49 6.96 -22.26 -23.95
C ARG A 49 7.49 -21.33 -22.87
N ALA A 50 6.93 -20.11 -22.83
CA ALA A 50 7.28 -19.17 -21.77
C ALA A 50 6.74 -19.72 -20.45
N ARG A 51 7.64 -19.98 -19.50
CA ARG A 51 7.25 -20.26 -18.12
C ARG A 51 7.33 -18.95 -17.35
N PRO A 52 6.30 -18.55 -16.61
CA PRO A 52 6.43 -17.44 -15.69
C PRO A 52 7.52 -17.81 -14.69
N THR A 53 8.60 -17.03 -14.67
CA THR A 53 9.60 -17.16 -13.62
C THR A 53 8.97 -16.60 -12.35
N PRO A 54 8.70 -17.42 -11.32
CA PRO A 54 8.19 -16.89 -10.08
C PRO A 54 9.22 -15.89 -9.54
N GLY A 55 8.76 -14.68 -9.24
CA GLY A 55 9.60 -13.68 -8.59
C GLY A 55 10.03 -14.14 -7.19
N ARG A 56 10.78 -13.29 -6.48
CA ARG A 56 11.20 -13.59 -5.10
C ARG A 56 9.99 -14.01 -4.26
N PRO A 57 10.06 -15.13 -3.51
CA PRO A 57 8.96 -15.57 -2.68
C PRO A 57 8.57 -14.47 -1.69
N THR A 58 7.26 -14.31 -1.49
CA THR A 58 6.75 -13.26 -0.62
C THR A 58 7.07 -13.60 0.83
N LYS A 59 7.59 -12.64 1.59
CA LYS A 59 8.09 -12.92 2.96
C LYS A 59 7.02 -13.47 3.91
N LEU A 60 5.75 -13.09 3.71
CA LEU A 60 4.61 -13.65 4.43
C LEU A 60 3.90 -14.71 3.59
N SER A 61 3.71 -15.89 4.18
CA SER A 61 2.90 -16.96 3.61
C SER A 61 1.43 -16.54 3.49
N LEU A 62 0.64 -17.23 2.67
CA LEU A 62 -0.80 -16.99 2.56
C LEU A 62 -1.52 -17.17 3.91
N LYS A 63 -1.08 -18.14 4.72
CA LYS A 63 -1.60 -18.37 6.07
C LYS A 63 -1.31 -17.19 6.99
N ASP A 64 -0.09 -16.64 6.94
CA ASP A 64 0.30 -15.49 7.76
C ASP A 64 -0.42 -14.22 7.36
N ARG A 65 -0.68 -14.03 6.07
CA ARG A 65 -1.49 -12.93 5.58
C ARG A 65 -2.91 -12.97 6.15
N ARG A 66 -3.56 -14.13 6.16
CA ARG A 66 -4.89 -14.30 6.78
C ARG A 66 -4.86 -14.00 8.28
N ARG A 67 -3.82 -14.49 8.97
CA ARG A 67 -3.61 -14.19 10.40
C ARG A 67 -3.39 -12.70 10.64
N LEU A 68 -2.63 -12.03 9.78
CA LEU A 68 -2.41 -10.58 9.85
C LEU A 68 -3.71 -9.82 9.67
N VAL A 69 -4.55 -10.16 8.68
CA VAL A 69 -5.88 -9.55 8.50
C VAL A 69 -6.71 -9.68 9.77
N ALA A 70 -6.75 -10.86 10.39
CA ALA A 70 -7.49 -11.07 11.64
C ALA A 70 -6.98 -10.20 12.80
N VAL A 71 -5.68 -9.91 12.85
CA VAL A 71 -5.11 -8.97 13.84
C VAL A 71 -5.49 -7.53 13.52
N LEU A 72 -5.45 -7.12 12.26
CA LEU A 72 -5.76 -5.76 11.84
C LEU A 72 -7.25 -5.42 12.08
N VAL A 73 -8.16 -6.37 11.82
CA VAL A 73 -9.60 -6.21 12.04
C VAL A 73 -9.95 -6.08 13.53
N LYS A 74 -9.18 -6.71 14.42
CA LYS A 74 -9.36 -6.57 15.88
C LYS A 74 -8.98 -5.18 16.41
N GLY A 75 -8.33 -4.34 15.60
CA GLY A 75 -7.91 -3.01 15.99
C GLY A 75 -6.49 -2.95 16.54
N ALA A 76 -5.89 -1.77 16.48
CA ALA A 76 -4.52 -1.52 16.93
C ALA A 76 -4.42 -1.56 18.46
N GLN A 77 -5.49 -1.23 19.19
CA GLN A 77 -5.50 -1.33 20.65
C GLN A 77 -5.41 -2.79 21.13
N ALA A 78 -6.11 -3.71 20.47
CA ALA A 78 -5.99 -5.15 20.74
C ALA A 78 -4.59 -5.71 20.41
N ALA A 79 -3.79 -4.99 19.62
CA ALA A 79 -2.39 -5.31 19.35
C ALA A 79 -1.41 -4.62 20.32
N GLY A 80 -1.91 -3.88 21.32
CA GLY A 80 -1.11 -3.21 22.36
C GLY A 80 -0.69 -1.79 22.02
N PHE A 81 -1.32 -1.12 21.05
CA PHE A 81 -1.06 0.29 20.77
C PHE A 81 -2.01 1.22 21.54
N PRO A 82 -1.59 2.46 21.87
CA PRO A 82 -2.42 3.38 22.66
C PRO A 82 -3.72 3.81 21.98
N THR A 83 -3.71 3.89 20.64
CA THR A 83 -4.85 4.34 19.83
C THR A 83 -5.18 3.29 18.79
N ASP A 84 -6.44 3.26 18.34
CA ASP A 84 -6.90 2.29 17.36
C ASP A 84 -6.45 2.57 15.91
N LEU A 85 -5.61 3.59 15.72
CA LEU A 85 -5.10 3.97 14.41
C LEU A 85 -3.99 3.02 13.93
N TRP A 86 -4.23 2.33 12.82
CA TRP A 86 -3.19 1.59 12.12
C TRP A 86 -2.29 2.52 11.30
N THR A 87 -0.98 2.43 11.54
CA THR A 87 0.04 3.09 10.72
C THR A 87 1.00 2.04 10.17
N CYS A 88 1.64 2.31 9.02
CA CYS A 88 2.61 1.38 8.43
C CYS A 88 3.71 0.94 9.42
N PRO A 89 4.28 1.83 10.27
CA PRO A 89 5.22 1.41 11.32
C PRO A 89 4.61 0.46 12.36
N ARG A 90 3.39 0.72 12.83
CA ARG A 90 2.71 -0.15 13.80
C ARG A 90 2.45 -1.54 13.22
N VAL A 91 2.01 -1.59 11.96
CA VAL A 91 1.82 -2.86 11.26
C VAL A 91 3.16 -3.58 11.06
N ALA A 92 4.26 -2.88 10.73
CA ALA A 92 5.59 -3.47 10.66
C ALA A 92 6.01 -4.12 11.99
N GLN A 93 5.75 -3.46 13.12
CA GLN A 93 6.03 -3.99 14.45
C GLN A 93 5.23 -5.26 14.76
N VAL A 94 3.93 -5.27 14.43
CA VAL A 94 3.10 -6.47 14.59
C VAL A 94 3.65 -7.62 13.74
N ILE A 95 4.07 -7.33 12.51
CA ILE A 95 4.58 -8.37 11.62
C ILE A 95 5.89 -8.95 12.18
N ALA A 96 6.80 -8.10 12.65
CA ALA A 96 8.05 -8.53 13.26
C ALA A 96 7.80 -9.39 14.51
N ARG A 97 6.93 -8.94 15.43
CA ARG A 97 6.66 -9.64 16.69
C ARG A 97 5.95 -10.99 16.49
N ARG A 98 4.92 -11.03 15.63
CA ARG A 98 4.03 -12.21 15.51
C ARG A 98 4.46 -13.22 14.44
N PHE A 99 5.17 -12.78 13.41
CA PHE A 99 5.57 -13.63 12.29
C PHE A 99 7.08 -13.73 12.11
N GLN A 100 7.88 -13.03 12.92
CA GLN A 100 9.35 -13.02 12.82
C GLN A 100 9.85 -12.61 11.43
N VAL A 101 9.09 -11.74 10.76
CA VAL A 101 9.39 -11.22 9.42
C VAL A 101 9.57 -9.71 9.47
N HIS A 102 10.69 -9.22 8.95
CA HIS A 102 10.95 -7.79 8.87
C HIS A 102 10.56 -7.21 7.51
N TYR A 103 9.67 -6.21 7.53
CA TYR A 103 9.36 -5.37 6.39
C TYR A 103 9.92 -3.97 6.60
N HIS A 104 10.47 -3.39 5.53
CA HIS A 104 10.67 -1.95 5.47
C HIS A 104 9.30 -1.26 5.47
N VAL A 105 9.15 -0.15 6.18
CA VAL A 105 7.86 0.55 6.37
C VAL A 105 7.19 0.88 5.04
N ALA A 106 7.96 1.32 4.03
CA ALA A 106 7.45 1.61 2.70
C ALA A 106 6.82 0.39 1.99
N HIS A 107 7.25 -0.83 2.34
CA HIS A 107 6.70 -2.07 1.76
C HIS A 107 5.41 -2.51 2.45
N VAL A 108 5.17 -2.06 3.68
CA VAL A 108 3.97 -2.40 4.43
C VAL A 108 2.73 -1.79 3.78
N GLY A 109 2.81 -0.56 3.25
CA GLY A 109 1.70 0.03 2.51
C GLY A 109 1.29 -0.81 1.29
N ARG A 110 2.27 -1.29 0.50
CA ARG A 110 2.00 -2.19 -0.63
C ARG A 110 1.40 -3.52 -0.20
N LEU A 111 1.87 -4.08 0.92
CA LEU A 111 1.30 -5.29 1.51
C LEU A 111 -0.15 -5.07 1.92
N LEU A 112 -0.45 -3.97 2.60
CA LEU A 112 -1.81 -3.63 3.05
C LEU A 112 -2.76 -3.45 1.86
N TYR A 113 -2.33 -2.75 0.81
CA TYR A 113 -3.11 -2.61 -0.42
C TYR A 113 -3.41 -3.97 -1.07
N ALA A 114 -2.42 -4.86 -1.15
CA ALA A 114 -2.60 -6.23 -1.66
C ALA A 114 -3.52 -7.10 -0.78
N LEU A 115 -3.75 -6.71 0.48
CA LEU A 115 -4.69 -7.33 1.40
C LEU A 115 -6.08 -6.65 1.41
N GLY A 116 -6.29 -5.66 0.55
CA GLY A 116 -7.57 -4.94 0.43
C GLY A 116 -7.74 -3.77 1.39
N PHE A 117 -6.70 -3.38 2.13
CA PHE A 117 -6.76 -2.20 3.00
C PHE A 117 -6.41 -0.93 2.23
N SER A 118 -7.22 0.11 2.43
CA SER A 118 -6.97 1.46 1.94
C SER A 118 -6.60 2.40 3.08
N PRO A 119 -5.78 3.44 2.84
CA PRO A 119 -5.51 4.46 3.84
C PRO A 119 -6.80 5.16 4.27
N GLN A 120 -7.11 5.08 5.57
CA GLN A 120 -8.25 5.78 6.16
C GLN A 120 -7.77 7.07 6.83
N LYS A 121 -8.42 8.19 6.51
CA LYS A 121 -8.21 9.43 7.26
C LYS A 121 -9.05 9.37 8.53
N PRO A 122 -8.46 9.36 9.73
CA PRO A 122 -9.25 9.40 10.95
C PRO A 122 -10.05 10.69 10.99
N ALA A 123 -11.34 10.58 11.33
CA ALA A 123 -12.15 11.75 11.63
C ALA A 123 -11.49 12.51 12.79
N ARG A 124 -11.31 13.83 12.67
CA ARG A 124 -10.78 14.67 13.75
C ARG A 124 -11.80 14.71 14.89
N ARG A 125 -11.72 13.75 15.81
CA ARG A 125 -12.50 13.71 17.05
C ARG A 125 -11.51 13.69 18.20
N ALA A 126 -11.58 14.70 19.08
CA ALA A 126 -10.77 14.74 20.29
C ALA A 126 -11.14 13.54 21.18
N ILE A 127 -10.14 12.87 21.76
CA ILE A 127 -10.32 11.70 22.62
C ILE A 127 -11.02 12.11 23.94
N GLU A 128 -10.78 13.34 24.41
CA GLU A 128 -11.35 13.94 25.62
C GLU A 128 -12.75 14.55 25.41
N ARG A 129 -13.42 14.24 24.29
CA ARG A 129 -14.71 14.83 23.94
C ARG A 129 -15.81 14.26 24.83
N ASP A 130 -16.01 14.86 26.00
CA ASP A 130 -17.20 14.65 26.83
C ASP A 130 -18.41 15.35 26.17
N GLU A 131 -19.32 14.55 25.61
CA GLU A 131 -20.52 15.06 24.95
C GLU A 131 -21.45 15.81 25.91
N GLU A 132 -21.44 15.47 27.20
CA GLU A 132 -22.23 16.14 28.23
C GLU A 132 -21.60 17.48 28.61
N ALA A 133 -20.26 17.55 28.73
CA ALA A 133 -19.55 18.82 28.92
C ALA A 133 -19.77 19.78 27.73
N ILE A 134 -19.79 19.26 26.50
CA ILE A 134 -20.04 20.07 25.30
C ILE A 134 -21.48 20.58 25.24
N ARG A 135 -22.46 19.72 25.52
CA ARG A 135 -23.88 20.14 25.58
C ARG A 135 -24.09 21.19 26.66
N ARG A 136 -23.51 21.01 27.86
CA ARG A 136 -23.55 21.98 28.95
C ARG A 136 -22.91 23.31 28.55
N TRP A 137 -21.73 23.29 27.92
CA TRP A 137 -21.06 24.52 27.49
C TRP A 137 -21.85 25.27 26.40
N ILE A 138 -22.42 24.57 25.42
CA ILE A 138 -23.27 25.18 24.37
C ILE A 138 -24.57 25.76 24.94
N GLN A 139 -25.15 25.14 25.97
CA GLN A 139 -26.40 25.61 26.57
C GLN A 139 -26.19 26.75 27.59
N VAL A 140 -25.11 26.71 28.37
CA VAL A 140 -24.91 27.59 29.54
C VAL A 140 -23.91 28.71 29.25
N GLU A 141 -22.76 28.37 28.67
CA GLU A 141 -21.63 29.29 28.55
C GLU A 141 -21.62 30.03 27.20
N TRP A 142 -22.03 29.37 26.12
CA TRP A 142 -22.14 30.00 24.81
C TRP A 142 -23.07 31.24 24.79
N PRO A 143 -24.26 31.24 25.43
CA PRO A 143 -25.10 32.44 25.52
C PRO A 143 -24.48 33.56 26.36
N ARG A 144 -23.64 33.23 27.36
CA ARG A 144 -22.93 34.20 28.21
C ARG A 144 -21.82 34.91 27.43
N VAL A 145 -21.01 34.16 26.70
CA VAL A 145 -19.90 34.69 25.89
C VAL A 145 -20.42 35.50 24.70
N LYS A 146 -21.59 35.15 24.16
CA LYS A 146 -22.21 35.86 23.02
C LYS A 146 -22.96 37.14 23.38
N LYS A 147 -23.16 37.45 24.68
CA LYS A 147 -23.69 38.77 25.09
C LYS A 147 -22.62 39.82 24.81
N THR A 148 -22.77 40.53 23.71
CA THR A 148 -22.00 41.73 23.40
C THR A 148 -22.05 42.67 24.61
N PRO A 149 -20.93 43.18 25.14
CA PRO A 149 -20.99 44.25 26.12
C PRO A 149 -21.75 45.41 25.49
N ARG A 150 -22.79 45.93 26.16
CA ARG A 150 -23.41 47.20 25.74
C ARG A 150 -22.28 48.22 25.66
N VAL A 151 -22.07 48.79 24.48
CA VAL A 151 -21.14 49.90 24.27
C VAL A 151 -21.58 51.02 25.21
N VAL A 152 -20.88 51.18 26.33
CA VAL A 152 -21.02 52.38 27.17
C VAL A 152 -20.42 53.50 26.33
N ALA A 153 -21.26 54.44 25.91
CA ALA A 153 -20.85 55.62 25.16
C ALA A 153 -19.64 56.26 25.85
N ARG A 154 -18.51 56.38 25.12
CA ARG A 154 -17.31 57.11 25.57
C ARG A 154 -17.73 58.50 26.00
N ARG A 155 -17.51 58.84 27.28
CA ARG A 155 -17.54 60.22 27.75
C ARG A 155 -16.42 60.98 27.04
N SER A 156 -16.80 62.07 26.40
CA SER A 156 -15.95 63.03 25.71
C SER A 156 -14.89 63.58 26.67
N SER A 157 -13.60 63.45 26.32
CA SER A 157 -12.52 64.13 27.02
C SER A 157 -12.30 65.51 26.39
N SER A 158 -12.71 66.56 27.11
CA SER A 158 -12.40 67.94 26.76
C SER A 158 -10.93 68.26 27.03
N ALA A 159 -10.29 68.95 26.08
CA ALA A 159 -8.93 69.46 26.18
C ALA A 159 -8.85 70.67 27.12
N THR A 160 -7.84 70.75 27.99
CA THR A 160 -7.38 72.03 28.57
C THR A 160 -5.90 72.02 28.96
N LYS A 161 -5.13 72.70 28.10
CA LYS A 161 -3.93 73.57 28.22
C LYS A 161 -2.79 73.34 29.24
N ARG A 162 -1.57 73.59 28.71
CA ARG A 162 -0.26 73.87 29.34
C ARG A 162 -0.26 75.10 30.28
N ALA A 163 0.69 75.12 31.23
CA ALA A 163 1.53 76.27 31.62
C ALA A 163 2.78 75.71 32.35
N SER A 164 3.99 75.95 31.82
CA SER A 164 5.01 76.94 32.23
C SER A 164 6.00 76.38 33.25
#